data_AF-A0A1I7FGE6-F1
#
_entry.id   AF-A0A1I7FGE6-F1
#
_cell.length_a   1.000
_cell.length_b   1.000
_cell.length_c   1.000
_cell.angle_alpha   90.00
_cell.angle_beta   90.00
_cell.angle_gamma   90.00
#
_symmetry.space_group_name_H-M   'P 1'
#
loop_
_entity.id
_entity.type
_entity.pdbx_description
1 polymer ?
#
loop_
_entity_poly.entity_id
_entity_poly.type
_entity_poly.pdbx_seq_one_letter_code
_entity_poly.pdbx_strand_id
1 'polypeptide(L)'
;MSLPTARALALGALALLAWPASAQPPEYPNTSAMGSMGDTGAAWYRQCLAVRNAQPPAREVPPARLLHGLRNCGAQDRYYDTRQLSSPSPAAWEQVRHCAYAEDDAAVLMMLYANGYGVSPSPELALRYACSMAAAPAEMDGRVAHLGDRATRRDDAPFDQCDDATSGHMGGVCAQIRERLDRKARSARLMAILKSWPAPQQAAAAQLQQALDAFADQRAEQETDQSGTLRAAISSEARSAELDLFARDLQDAEKGRVPRYTARQFAQLDKKMNAMYVRLMQRSTAHDAPQELGFGTVTKDGVRATQLAWLAYRDAWVALGAARYPGVAAHAWKALLTQRRIEQLAEFES
;
A
#
# COMPACT_ATOMS: atom_id res chain seq x y z
N MET A 1 39.56 -18.75 74.01
CA MET A 1 40.23 -18.59 72.70
C MET A 1 39.82 -19.78 71.87
N SER A 2 38.75 -19.61 71.09
CA SER A 2 38.03 -20.70 70.43
C SER A 2 38.17 -20.53 68.91
N LEU A 3 38.63 -21.58 68.24
CA LEU A 3 38.55 -21.73 66.78
C LEU A 3 37.67 -22.95 66.51
N PRO A 4 36.66 -22.81 65.62
CA PRO A 4 36.22 -23.95 64.84
C PRO A 4 36.23 -23.63 63.33
N THR A 5 36.97 -24.48 62.62
CA THR A 5 36.63 -25.17 61.36
C THR A 5 35.59 -24.55 60.41
N ALA A 6 36.08 -24.13 59.24
CA ALA A 6 35.29 -23.74 58.07
C ALA A 6 34.58 -24.95 57.44
N ARG A 7 33.26 -24.83 57.21
CA ARG A 7 32.45 -25.70 56.35
C ARG A 7 32.37 -25.07 54.96
N ALA A 8 32.86 -25.78 53.94
CA ALA A 8 32.63 -25.45 52.54
C ALA A 8 31.22 -25.93 52.13
N LEU A 9 30.36 -25.00 51.71
CA LEU A 9 29.09 -25.28 51.04
C LEU A 9 29.31 -25.14 49.53
N ALA A 10 29.24 -26.26 48.81
CA ALA A 10 29.19 -26.28 47.36
C ALA A 10 27.77 -25.93 46.89
N LEU A 11 27.60 -24.74 46.31
CA LEU A 11 26.40 -24.36 45.57
C LEU A 11 26.56 -24.81 44.11
N GLY A 12 25.87 -25.89 43.74
CA GLY A 12 25.76 -26.33 42.35
C GLY A 12 24.86 -25.37 41.57
N ALA A 13 25.44 -24.68 40.59
CA ALA A 13 24.69 -23.89 39.62
C ALA A 13 24.09 -24.82 38.55
N LEU A 14 22.79 -25.10 38.64
CA LEU A 14 22.00 -25.68 37.56
C LEU A 14 21.80 -24.60 36.48
N ALA A 15 22.63 -24.65 35.43
CA ALA A 15 22.39 -23.90 34.20
C ALA A 15 21.21 -24.54 33.45
N LEU A 16 20.01 -23.97 33.61
CA LEU A 16 18.87 -24.26 32.76
C LEU A 16 19.16 -23.70 31.36
N LEU A 17 19.56 -24.59 30.45
CA LEU A 17 19.59 -24.33 29.01
C LEU A 17 18.14 -24.11 28.55
N ALA A 18 17.72 -22.85 28.49
CA ALA A 18 16.51 -22.48 27.78
C ALA A 18 16.76 -22.70 26.28
N TRP A 19 16.31 -23.83 25.75
CA TRP A 19 16.19 -24.01 24.31
C TRP A 19 15.21 -22.97 23.76
N PRO A 20 15.54 -22.26 22.68
CA PRO A 20 14.57 -21.40 22.03
C PRO A 20 13.41 -22.29 21.57
N ALA A 21 12.20 -21.93 21.97
CA ALA A 21 10.99 -22.58 21.49
C ALA A 21 10.97 -22.47 19.96
N SER A 22 11.24 -23.57 19.28
CA SER A 22 11.03 -23.70 17.85
C SER A 22 9.55 -23.46 17.57
N ALA A 23 9.23 -22.36 16.89
CA ALA A 23 7.88 -22.07 16.42
C ALA A 23 7.36 -23.30 15.64
N GLN A 24 6.21 -23.83 16.05
CA GLN A 24 5.59 -24.93 15.32
C GLN A 24 5.26 -24.46 13.90
N PRO A 25 5.44 -25.31 12.88
CA PRO A 25 5.00 -24.97 11.53
C PRO A 25 3.51 -24.62 11.57
N PRO A 26 3.05 -23.64 10.78
CA PRO A 26 1.66 -23.25 10.75
C PRO A 26 0.78 -24.47 10.44
N GLU A 27 -0.35 -24.58 11.13
CA GLU A 27 -1.36 -25.61 10.90
C GLU A 27 -1.83 -25.59 9.44
N TYR A 28 -2.19 -26.77 8.90
CA TYR A 28 -2.79 -26.89 7.57
C TYR A 28 -4.17 -27.55 7.66
N PRO A 29 -5.23 -26.96 7.08
CA PRO A 29 -5.29 -25.62 6.49
C PRO A 29 -5.00 -24.52 7.51
N ASN A 30 -4.41 -23.40 7.08
CA ASN A 30 -4.00 -22.33 7.98
C ASN A 30 -5.20 -21.51 8.46
N THR A 31 -5.64 -21.81 9.69
CA THR A 31 -6.78 -21.17 10.37
C THR A 31 -6.33 -20.11 11.38
N SER A 32 -5.03 -19.79 11.45
CA SER A 32 -4.46 -18.92 12.50
C SER A 32 -5.06 -17.51 12.55
N ALA A 33 -5.53 -16.99 11.42
CA ALA A 33 -6.21 -15.69 11.33
C ALA A 33 -7.74 -15.76 11.53
N MET A 34 -8.31 -16.94 11.75
CA MET A 34 -9.77 -17.14 11.84
C MET A 34 -10.29 -17.14 13.28
N GLY A 35 -9.43 -17.33 14.27
CA GLY A 35 -9.84 -17.44 15.68
C GLY A 35 -10.94 -18.48 15.88
N SER A 36 -12.00 -18.15 16.62
CA SER A 36 -13.16 -19.03 16.82
C SER A 36 -14.06 -19.20 15.58
N MET A 37 -13.80 -18.48 14.49
CA MET A 37 -14.57 -18.55 13.24
C MET A 37 -14.03 -19.60 12.25
N GLY A 38 -13.00 -20.37 12.65
CA GLY A 38 -12.51 -21.48 11.84
C GLY A 38 -13.52 -22.62 11.79
N ASP A 39 -14.32 -22.70 10.73
CA ASP A 39 -15.23 -23.82 10.50
C ASP A 39 -14.53 -24.97 9.77
N THR A 40 -14.08 -25.97 10.53
CA THR A 40 -13.47 -27.20 9.97
C THR A 40 -14.48 -28.08 9.22
N GLY A 41 -15.78 -27.81 9.37
CA GLY A 41 -16.87 -28.42 8.62
C GLY A 41 -17.19 -27.71 7.30
N ALA A 42 -16.54 -26.59 6.98
CA ALA A 42 -16.81 -25.83 5.76
C ALA A 42 -16.36 -26.56 4.48
N ALA A 43 -16.95 -26.18 3.35
CA ALA A 43 -16.61 -26.75 2.04
C ALA A 43 -15.15 -26.44 1.64
N TRP A 44 -14.68 -25.22 1.85
CA TRP A 44 -13.30 -24.82 1.56
C TRP A 44 -12.29 -25.64 2.37
N TYR A 45 -12.60 -25.97 3.64
CA TYR A 45 -11.70 -26.72 4.51
C TYR A 45 -11.45 -28.14 3.99
N ARG A 46 -12.52 -28.83 3.54
CA ARG A 46 -12.41 -30.15 2.91
C ARG A 46 -11.61 -30.10 1.61
N GLN A 47 -11.80 -29.06 0.79
CA GLN A 47 -11.03 -28.88 -0.44
C GLN A 47 -9.54 -28.69 -0.15
N CYS A 48 -9.21 -27.90 0.88
CA CYS A 48 -7.83 -27.76 1.34
C CYS A 48 -7.23 -29.11 1.78
N LEU A 49 -7.95 -29.91 2.56
CA LEU A 49 -7.47 -31.23 2.99
C LEU A 49 -7.21 -32.18 1.82
N ALA A 50 -7.99 -32.10 0.74
CA ALA A 50 -7.81 -32.94 -0.45
C ALA A 50 -6.45 -32.71 -1.13
N VAL A 51 -5.92 -31.49 -1.07
CA VAL A 51 -4.65 -31.11 -1.73
C VAL A 51 -3.46 -31.00 -0.77
N ARG A 52 -3.64 -31.39 0.50
CA ARG A 52 -2.60 -31.25 1.55
C ARG A 52 -1.26 -31.90 1.22
N ASN A 53 -1.27 -32.93 0.37
CA ASN A 53 -0.10 -33.72 -0.01
C ASN A 53 0.43 -33.34 -1.41
N ALA A 54 -0.17 -32.38 -2.10
CA ALA A 54 0.27 -31.96 -3.44
C ALA A 54 1.71 -31.45 -3.40
N GLN A 55 2.61 -31.97 -4.24
CA GLN A 55 4.01 -31.55 -4.24
C GLN A 55 4.39 -30.90 -5.58
N PRO A 56 5.18 -29.82 -5.55
CA PRO A 56 5.72 -29.24 -6.77
C PRO A 56 6.65 -30.24 -7.48
N PRO A 57 6.68 -30.25 -8.83
CA PRO A 57 7.66 -31.06 -9.56
C PRO A 57 9.08 -30.75 -9.12
N ALA A 58 9.94 -31.76 -8.97
CA ALA A 58 11.30 -31.58 -8.45
C ALA A 58 12.14 -30.54 -9.24
N ARG A 59 11.91 -30.40 -10.55
CA ARG A 59 12.56 -29.38 -11.40
C ARG A 59 12.14 -27.94 -11.07
N GLU A 60 10.98 -27.78 -10.43
CA GLU A 60 10.38 -26.50 -10.04
C GLU A 60 10.66 -26.17 -8.57
N VAL A 61 11.43 -27.02 -7.87
CA VAL A 61 11.94 -26.75 -6.52
C VAL A 61 13.40 -26.30 -6.61
N PRO A 62 13.76 -25.11 -6.09
CA PRO A 62 15.16 -24.68 -6.05
C PRO A 62 16.01 -25.63 -5.19
N PRO A 63 17.27 -25.91 -5.60
CA PRO A 63 18.23 -26.60 -4.75
C PRO A 63 18.41 -25.91 -3.39
N ALA A 64 18.43 -26.68 -2.30
CA ALA A 64 18.53 -26.15 -0.93
C ALA A 64 19.69 -25.16 -0.72
N ARG A 65 20.82 -25.38 -1.41
CA ARG A 65 21.99 -24.48 -1.39
C ARG A 65 21.70 -23.05 -1.85
N LEU A 66 20.69 -22.85 -2.71
CA LEU A 66 20.32 -21.53 -3.21
C LEU A 66 19.42 -20.78 -2.22
N LEU A 67 18.64 -21.50 -1.41
CA LEU A 67 17.62 -20.90 -0.55
C LEU A 67 18.22 -20.03 0.57
N HIS A 68 19.34 -20.45 1.15
CA HIS A 68 19.96 -19.72 2.27
C HIS A 68 20.38 -18.30 1.87
N GLY A 69 20.88 -18.11 0.64
CA GLY A 69 21.32 -16.81 0.14
C GLY A 69 20.19 -15.88 -0.32
N LEU A 70 18.95 -16.38 -0.35
CA LEU A 70 17.79 -15.67 -0.89
C LEU A 70 16.76 -15.29 0.19
N ARG A 71 17.11 -15.41 1.48
CA ARG A 71 16.25 -14.89 2.55
C ARG A 71 16.09 -13.38 2.42
N ASN A 72 14.86 -12.87 2.56
CA ASN A 72 14.52 -11.46 2.44
C ASN A 72 14.82 -10.87 1.04
N CYS A 73 14.73 -11.69 -0.01
CA CYS A 73 14.87 -11.22 -1.39
C CYS A 73 13.61 -10.51 -1.94
N GLY A 74 12.48 -10.54 -1.21
CA GLY A 74 11.26 -9.82 -1.53
C GLY A 74 10.44 -10.49 -2.65
N ALA A 75 9.95 -11.71 -2.40
CA ALA A 75 9.21 -12.50 -3.39
C ALA A 75 7.99 -11.74 -3.96
N GLN A 76 7.19 -11.13 -3.08
CA GLN A 76 6.01 -10.36 -3.48
C GLN A 76 6.37 -9.19 -4.42
N ASP A 77 7.35 -8.36 -4.03
CA ASP A 77 7.77 -7.22 -4.86
C ASP A 77 8.30 -7.66 -6.22
N ARG A 78 9.09 -8.74 -6.25
CA ARG A 78 9.60 -9.32 -7.50
C ARG A 78 8.48 -9.87 -8.37
N TYR A 79 7.47 -10.54 -7.80
CA TYR A 79 6.32 -11.05 -8.54
C TYR A 79 5.60 -9.92 -9.28
N TYR A 80 5.21 -8.87 -8.56
CA TYR A 80 4.49 -7.74 -9.14
C TYR A 80 5.35 -6.92 -10.10
N ASP A 81 6.65 -6.75 -9.81
CA ASP A 81 7.57 -6.05 -10.73
C ASP A 81 7.78 -6.84 -12.02
N THR A 82 7.88 -8.17 -11.94
CA THR A 82 8.02 -9.04 -13.11
C THR A 82 6.75 -9.04 -13.96
N ARG A 83 5.57 -9.01 -13.32
CA ARG A 83 4.28 -8.83 -14.02
C ARG A 83 4.18 -7.52 -14.80
N GLN A 84 4.85 -6.45 -14.36
CA GLN A 84 4.84 -5.18 -15.09
C GLN A 84 5.78 -5.14 -16.30
N LEU A 85 6.64 -6.15 -16.49
CA LEU A 85 7.46 -6.24 -17.69
C LEU A 85 6.58 -6.60 -18.89
N SER A 86 6.82 -5.97 -20.03
CA SER A 86 6.11 -6.28 -21.28
C SER A 86 6.41 -7.70 -21.80
N SER A 87 7.59 -8.23 -21.46
CA SER A 87 8.03 -9.57 -21.87
C SER A 87 9.00 -10.14 -20.83
N PRO A 88 8.50 -10.60 -19.66
CA PRO A 88 9.34 -11.17 -18.62
C PRO A 88 10.01 -12.46 -19.12
N SER A 89 11.32 -12.58 -18.90
CA SER A 89 12.06 -13.78 -19.30
C SER A 89 11.77 -14.97 -18.37
N PRO A 90 11.96 -16.22 -18.83
CA PRO A 90 11.87 -17.39 -17.94
C PRO A 90 12.78 -17.28 -16.71
N ALA A 91 13.98 -16.70 -16.87
CA ALA A 91 14.92 -16.48 -15.78
C ALA A 91 14.40 -15.47 -14.74
N ALA A 92 13.61 -14.47 -15.15
CA ALA A 92 12.99 -13.53 -14.21
C ALA A 92 11.95 -14.25 -13.33
N TRP A 93 11.09 -15.08 -13.93
CA TRP A 93 10.12 -15.87 -13.18
C TRP A 93 10.77 -16.96 -12.31
N GLU A 94 11.89 -17.53 -12.76
CA GLU A 94 12.68 -18.44 -11.93
C GLU A 94 13.19 -17.74 -10.65
N GLN A 95 13.68 -16.50 -10.76
CA GLN A 95 14.09 -15.73 -9.58
C GLN A 95 12.91 -15.45 -8.63
N VAL A 96 11.74 -15.11 -9.15
CA VAL A 96 10.52 -14.94 -8.34
C VAL A 96 10.20 -16.23 -7.58
N ARG A 97 10.19 -17.37 -8.29
CA ARG A 97 9.93 -18.69 -7.69
C ARG A 97 10.95 -19.05 -6.62
N HIS A 98 12.24 -18.87 -6.90
CA HIS A 98 13.31 -19.18 -5.93
C HIS A 98 13.18 -18.33 -4.67
N CYS A 99 12.82 -17.05 -4.83
CA CYS A 99 12.51 -16.16 -3.72
C CYS A 99 11.31 -16.63 -2.91
N ALA A 100 10.21 -16.98 -3.58
CA ALA A 100 9.00 -17.43 -2.91
C ALA A 100 9.24 -18.71 -2.07
N TYR A 101 10.06 -19.64 -2.56
CA TYR A 101 10.49 -20.81 -1.78
C TYR A 101 11.47 -20.45 -0.64
N ALA A 102 12.33 -19.45 -0.81
CA ALA A 102 13.29 -19.06 0.24
C ALA A 102 12.63 -18.35 1.42
N GLU A 103 11.49 -17.70 1.17
CA GLU A 103 10.71 -16.92 2.14
C GLU A 103 9.46 -17.65 2.63
N ASP A 104 9.21 -18.89 2.15
CA ASP A 104 7.96 -19.62 2.37
C ASP A 104 6.71 -18.79 2.01
N ASP A 105 6.80 -17.96 0.96
CA ASP A 105 5.75 -17.04 0.51
C ASP A 105 4.65 -17.81 -0.23
N ALA A 106 3.70 -18.34 0.55
CA ALA A 106 2.56 -19.09 0.06
C ALA A 106 1.68 -18.26 -0.91
N ALA A 107 1.65 -16.94 -0.76
CA ALA A 107 0.82 -16.08 -1.59
C ALA A 107 1.38 -15.97 -3.00
N VAL A 108 2.69 -15.74 -3.12
CA VAL A 108 3.38 -15.74 -4.42
C VAL A 108 3.37 -17.13 -5.04
N LEU A 109 3.62 -18.20 -4.27
CA LEU A 109 3.57 -19.57 -4.80
C LEU A 109 2.18 -19.91 -5.34
N MET A 110 1.11 -19.58 -4.61
CA MET A 110 -0.27 -19.71 -5.10
C MET A 110 -0.45 -19.01 -6.45
N MET A 111 -0.08 -17.73 -6.55
CA MET A 111 -0.24 -16.96 -7.77
C MET A 111 0.60 -17.49 -8.94
N LEU A 112 1.84 -17.96 -8.69
CA LEU A 112 2.68 -18.59 -9.72
C LEU A 112 2.00 -19.83 -10.32
N TYR A 113 1.51 -20.75 -9.47
CA TYR A 113 0.86 -21.98 -9.93
C TYR A 113 -0.55 -21.76 -10.49
N ALA A 114 -1.28 -20.74 -10.04
CA ALA A 114 -2.58 -20.37 -10.59
C ALA A 114 -2.47 -19.78 -12.01
N ASN A 115 -1.38 -19.05 -12.28
CA ASN A 115 -1.18 -18.33 -13.54
C ASN A 115 -0.22 -19.03 -14.52
N GLY A 116 0.59 -19.98 -14.06
CA GLY A 116 1.62 -20.62 -14.88
C GLY A 116 2.85 -19.75 -15.15
N TYR A 117 3.12 -18.75 -14.30
CA TYR A 117 4.27 -17.87 -14.49
C TYR A 117 5.56 -18.58 -14.05
N GLY A 118 6.37 -19.00 -15.02
CA GLY A 118 7.64 -19.71 -14.77
C GLY A 118 7.51 -21.09 -14.13
N VAL A 119 6.30 -21.64 -14.10
CA VAL A 119 5.94 -22.98 -13.62
C VAL A 119 4.88 -23.60 -14.52
N SER A 120 4.70 -24.90 -14.41
CA SER A 120 3.54 -25.55 -15.01
C SER A 120 2.28 -25.14 -14.21
N PRO A 121 1.21 -24.60 -14.84
CA PRO A 121 -0.03 -24.30 -14.11
C PRO A 121 -0.53 -25.54 -13.38
N SER A 122 -0.93 -25.40 -12.12
CA SER A 122 -1.41 -26.50 -11.28
C SER A 122 -2.46 -26.00 -10.31
N PRO A 123 -3.76 -26.26 -10.59
CA PRO A 123 -4.84 -25.90 -9.67
C PRO A 123 -4.67 -26.53 -8.28
N GLU A 124 -4.15 -27.75 -8.21
CA GLU A 124 -3.90 -28.47 -6.95
C GLU A 124 -2.85 -27.77 -6.09
N LEU A 125 -1.74 -27.34 -6.70
CA LEU A 125 -0.69 -26.61 -5.99
C LEU A 125 -1.11 -25.18 -5.64
N ALA A 126 -1.80 -24.49 -6.55
CA ALA A 126 -2.35 -23.18 -6.27
C ALA A 126 -3.29 -23.24 -5.04
N LEU A 127 -4.20 -24.22 -5.01
CA LEU A 127 -5.09 -24.43 -3.88
C LEU A 127 -4.33 -24.79 -2.59
N ARG A 128 -3.33 -25.68 -2.67
CA ARG A 128 -2.49 -26.01 -1.50
C ARG A 128 -1.83 -24.76 -0.90
N TYR A 129 -1.25 -23.91 -1.74
CA TYR A 129 -0.59 -22.70 -1.26
C TYR A 129 -1.61 -21.68 -0.73
N ALA A 130 -2.77 -21.53 -1.39
CA ALA A 130 -3.87 -20.71 -0.88
C ALA A 130 -4.28 -21.12 0.55
N CYS A 131 -4.43 -22.43 0.78
CA CYS A 131 -4.79 -23.01 2.08
C CYS A 131 -3.68 -22.94 3.13
N SER A 132 -2.45 -22.58 2.72
CA SER A 132 -1.31 -22.39 3.63
C SER A 132 -1.20 -20.95 4.13
N MET A 133 -1.92 -20.01 3.49
CA MET A 133 -1.96 -18.61 3.88
C MET A 133 -2.88 -18.38 5.07
N ALA A 134 -2.48 -17.51 5.99
CA ALA A 134 -3.40 -16.98 6.98
C ALA A 134 -4.38 -16.03 6.27
N ALA A 135 -5.68 -16.25 6.44
CA ALA A 135 -6.73 -15.43 5.83
C ALA A 135 -7.98 -15.38 6.71
N ALA A 136 -8.79 -14.34 6.57
CA ALA A 136 -10.11 -14.32 7.19
C ALA A 136 -11.03 -15.39 6.56
N PRO A 137 -12.07 -15.88 7.28
CA PRO A 137 -12.92 -16.97 6.77
C PRO A 137 -13.53 -16.70 5.39
N ALA A 138 -14.06 -15.49 5.16
CA ALA A 138 -14.65 -15.12 3.88
C ALA A 138 -13.61 -15.02 2.74
N GLU A 139 -12.39 -14.57 3.05
CA GLU A 139 -11.28 -14.53 2.08
C GLU A 139 -10.86 -15.94 1.68
N MET A 140 -10.74 -16.85 2.64
CA MET A 140 -10.37 -18.24 2.36
C MET A 140 -11.46 -18.94 1.54
N ASP A 141 -12.74 -18.78 1.93
CA ASP A 141 -13.86 -19.38 1.20
C ASP A 141 -13.94 -18.86 -0.24
N GLY A 142 -13.90 -17.53 -0.42
CA GLY A 142 -13.89 -16.88 -1.73
C GLY A 142 -12.72 -17.32 -2.60
N ARG A 143 -11.50 -17.32 -2.03
CA ARG A 143 -10.27 -17.73 -2.74
C ARG A 143 -10.29 -19.18 -3.19
N VAL A 144 -10.73 -20.09 -2.33
CA VAL A 144 -10.84 -21.51 -2.68
C VAL A 144 -11.89 -21.72 -3.77
N ALA A 145 -13.04 -21.04 -3.66
CA ALA A 145 -14.08 -21.09 -4.69
C ALA A 145 -13.59 -20.52 -6.04
N HIS A 146 -12.90 -19.37 -6.02
CA HIS A 146 -12.36 -18.72 -7.21
C HIS A 146 -11.31 -19.60 -7.91
N LEU A 147 -10.38 -20.21 -7.18
CA LEU A 147 -9.41 -21.16 -7.74
C LEU A 147 -10.09 -22.40 -8.31
N GLY A 148 -11.13 -22.92 -7.65
CA GLY A 148 -11.93 -24.04 -8.15
C GLY A 148 -12.65 -23.70 -9.46
N ASP A 149 -13.28 -22.53 -9.54
CA ASP A 149 -13.94 -22.04 -10.75
C ASP A 149 -12.95 -21.88 -11.90
N ARG A 150 -11.77 -21.30 -11.64
CA ARG A 150 -10.69 -21.14 -12.64
C ARG A 150 -10.14 -22.47 -13.15
N ALA A 151 -10.16 -23.52 -12.34
CA ALA A 151 -9.73 -24.85 -12.79
C ALA A 151 -10.70 -25.45 -13.84
N THR A 152 -11.96 -25.02 -13.85
CA THR A 152 -13.01 -25.56 -14.72
C THR A 152 -13.39 -24.62 -15.87
N ARG A 153 -13.09 -23.33 -15.74
CA ARG A 153 -13.38 -22.30 -16.75
C ARG A 153 -12.10 -21.69 -17.27
N ARG A 154 -12.07 -21.39 -18.56
CA ARG A 154 -11.00 -20.60 -19.14
C ARG A 154 -11.22 -19.13 -18.77
N ASP A 155 -10.45 -18.64 -17.81
CA ASP A 155 -10.34 -17.23 -17.48
C ASP A 155 -8.96 -16.71 -17.91
N ASP A 156 -8.96 -15.75 -18.83
CA ASP A 156 -7.74 -15.17 -19.38
C ASP A 156 -7.16 -14.06 -18.47
N ALA A 157 -7.92 -13.57 -17.49
CA ALA A 157 -7.40 -12.63 -16.49
C ALA A 157 -6.44 -13.35 -15.54
N PRO A 158 -5.29 -12.76 -15.15
CA PRO A 158 -4.43 -13.40 -14.16
C PRO A 158 -5.05 -13.36 -12.76
N PHE A 159 -5.00 -14.48 -12.06
CA PHE A 159 -5.39 -14.60 -10.66
C PHE A 159 -4.44 -13.80 -9.76
N ASP A 160 -4.99 -13.04 -8.81
CA ASP A 160 -4.23 -12.27 -7.83
C ASP A 160 -4.79 -12.47 -6.41
N GLN A 161 -3.91 -12.49 -5.41
CA GLN A 161 -4.31 -12.61 -4.01
C GLN A 161 -5.28 -11.50 -3.54
N CYS A 162 -5.28 -10.37 -4.25
CA CYS A 162 -6.12 -9.22 -4.01
C CYS A 162 -7.53 -9.33 -4.58
N ASP A 163 -7.81 -10.33 -5.42
CA ASP A 163 -9.14 -10.53 -6.00
C ASP A 163 -10.17 -10.95 -4.94
N ASP A 164 -9.72 -11.66 -3.90
CA ASP A 164 -10.54 -12.22 -2.83
C ASP A 164 -10.32 -11.53 -1.47
N ALA A 165 -9.78 -10.29 -1.46
CA ALA A 165 -9.54 -9.55 -0.24
C ALA A 165 -10.84 -8.99 0.36
N THR A 166 -11.21 -9.46 1.56
CA THR A 166 -12.44 -9.03 2.25
C THR A 166 -12.16 -8.44 3.65
N SER A 167 -10.99 -8.67 4.21
CA SER A 167 -10.56 -8.09 5.49
C SER A 167 -9.86 -6.76 5.27
N GLY A 168 -9.93 -5.87 6.27
CA GLY A 168 -9.14 -4.63 6.23
C GLY A 168 -7.63 -4.85 6.24
N HIS A 169 -7.17 -5.98 6.79
CA HIS A 169 -5.76 -6.37 6.74
C HIS A 169 -5.30 -6.63 5.30
N MET A 170 -5.98 -7.54 4.58
CA MET A 170 -5.65 -7.80 3.18
C MET A 170 -5.95 -6.59 2.28
N GLY A 171 -7.00 -5.82 2.57
CA GLY A 171 -7.24 -4.54 1.91
C GLY A 171 -6.03 -3.60 2.04
N GLY A 172 -5.43 -3.53 3.23
CA GLY A 172 -4.18 -2.80 3.47
C GLY A 172 -2.99 -3.35 2.69
N VAL A 173 -2.79 -4.68 2.66
CA VAL A 173 -1.73 -5.34 1.88
C VAL A 173 -1.87 -5.00 0.38
N CYS A 174 -3.07 -5.09 -0.16
CA CYS A 174 -3.36 -4.79 -1.56
C CYS A 174 -3.19 -3.31 -1.90
N ALA A 175 -3.57 -2.40 -1.00
CA ALA A 175 -3.31 -0.98 -1.15
C ALA A 175 -1.80 -0.68 -1.16
N GLN A 176 -1.01 -1.33 -0.30
CA GLN A 176 0.45 -1.15 -0.26
C GLN A 176 1.14 -1.64 -1.53
N ILE A 177 0.74 -2.81 -2.06
CA ILE A 177 1.24 -3.32 -3.35
C ILE A 177 0.99 -2.30 -4.44
N ARG A 178 -0.23 -1.78 -4.52
CA ARG A 178 -0.64 -0.80 -5.53
C ARG A 178 0.14 0.50 -5.43
N GLU A 179 0.22 1.09 -4.24
CA GLU A 179 0.98 2.32 -4.02
C GLU A 179 2.47 2.15 -4.32
N ARG A 180 3.07 0.98 -4.03
CA ARG A 180 4.46 0.71 -4.40
C ARG A 180 4.66 0.78 -5.92
N LEU A 181 3.77 0.13 -6.68
CA LEU A 181 3.80 0.12 -8.14
C LEU A 181 3.53 1.51 -8.72
N ASP A 182 2.53 2.21 -8.21
CA ASP A 182 2.17 3.55 -8.66
C ASP A 182 3.28 4.55 -8.35
N ARG A 183 3.89 4.48 -7.16
CA ARG A 183 5.09 5.26 -6.81
C ARG A 183 6.24 5.03 -7.77
N LYS A 184 6.53 3.79 -8.13
CA LYS A 184 7.59 3.45 -9.08
C LYS A 184 7.31 4.08 -10.45
N ALA A 185 6.09 3.90 -10.97
CA ALA A 185 5.66 4.46 -12.25
C ALA A 185 5.69 6.00 -12.23
N ARG A 186 5.14 6.61 -11.18
CA ARG A 186 5.11 8.06 -10.97
C ARG A 186 6.51 8.66 -10.88
N SER A 187 7.38 8.08 -10.07
CA SER A 187 8.78 8.51 -9.93
C SER A 187 9.53 8.43 -11.26
N ALA A 188 9.35 7.34 -12.02
CA ALA A 188 9.96 7.20 -13.34
C ALA A 188 9.50 8.29 -14.32
N ARG A 189 8.21 8.61 -14.34
CA ARG A 189 7.64 9.69 -15.17
C ARG A 189 8.21 11.06 -14.78
N LEU A 190 8.23 11.38 -13.49
CA LEU A 190 8.77 12.64 -12.97
C LEU A 190 10.27 12.78 -13.27
N MET A 191 11.07 11.74 -13.01
CA MET A 191 12.49 11.74 -13.34
C MET A 191 12.74 11.98 -14.84
N ALA A 192 11.93 11.38 -15.72
CA ALA A 192 12.06 11.58 -17.16
C ALA A 192 11.81 13.06 -17.56
N ILE A 193 10.83 13.71 -16.94
CA ILE A 193 10.56 15.15 -17.15
C ILE A 193 11.74 15.99 -16.64
N LEU A 194 12.09 15.82 -15.37
CA LEU A 194 13.06 16.67 -14.67
C LEU A 194 14.49 16.54 -15.18
N LYS A 195 14.86 15.39 -15.76
CA LYS A 195 16.22 15.11 -16.25
C LYS A 195 16.73 16.16 -17.24
N SER A 196 15.83 16.76 -18.03
CA SER A 196 16.19 17.76 -19.05
C SER A 196 16.22 19.20 -18.53
N TRP A 197 15.81 19.44 -17.29
CA TRP A 197 15.64 20.78 -16.76
C TRP A 197 16.98 21.37 -16.26
N PRO A 198 17.23 22.68 -16.41
CA PRO A 198 18.34 23.38 -15.76
C PRO A 198 18.29 23.28 -14.22
N ALA A 199 19.45 23.35 -13.57
CA ALA A 199 19.57 23.19 -12.12
C ALA A 199 18.64 24.11 -11.28
N PRO A 200 18.43 25.40 -11.62
CA PRO A 200 17.47 26.23 -10.89
C PRO A 200 16.02 25.73 -10.99
N GLN A 201 15.63 25.16 -12.14
CA GLN A 201 14.29 24.58 -12.33
C GLN A 201 14.15 23.26 -11.56
N GLN A 202 15.20 22.43 -11.53
CA GLN A 202 15.23 21.22 -10.71
C GLN A 202 15.12 21.54 -9.21
N ALA A 203 15.80 22.58 -8.73
CA ALA A 203 15.71 23.03 -7.35
C ALA A 203 14.28 23.49 -6.99
N ALA A 204 13.63 24.27 -7.85
CA ALA A 204 12.23 24.66 -7.67
C ALA A 204 11.28 23.45 -7.68
N ALA A 205 11.54 22.45 -8.54
CA ALA A 205 10.78 21.21 -8.58
C ALA A 205 10.93 20.40 -7.28
N ALA A 206 12.13 20.32 -6.72
CA ALA A 206 12.39 19.62 -5.47
C ALA A 206 11.67 20.29 -4.29
N GLN A 207 11.68 21.63 -4.23
CA GLN A 207 10.92 22.39 -3.23
C GLN A 207 9.42 22.15 -3.36
N LEU A 208 8.89 22.11 -4.58
CA LEU A 208 7.50 21.78 -4.84
C LEU A 208 7.15 20.35 -4.40
N GLN A 209 8.00 19.37 -4.72
CA GLN A 209 7.80 17.98 -4.30
C GLN A 209 7.75 17.86 -2.78
N GLN A 210 8.64 18.56 -2.05
CA GLN A 210 8.62 18.57 -0.59
C GLN A 210 7.33 19.18 -0.03
N ALA A 211 6.86 20.29 -0.59
CA ALA A 211 5.62 20.92 -0.16
C ALA A 211 4.38 20.05 -0.47
N LEU A 212 4.41 19.35 -1.62
CA LEU A 212 3.40 18.37 -1.99
C LEU A 212 3.36 17.18 -1.02
N ASP A 213 4.51 16.58 -0.70
CA ASP A 213 4.56 15.46 0.23
C ASP A 213 3.98 15.85 1.59
N ALA A 214 4.35 17.03 2.12
CA ALA A 214 3.76 17.55 3.35
C ALA A 214 2.25 17.75 3.26
N PHE A 215 1.73 18.28 2.15
CA PHE A 215 0.28 18.44 1.95
C PHE A 215 -0.44 17.09 1.82
N ALA A 216 0.12 16.16 1.04
CA ALA A 216 -0.46 14.82 0.83
C ALA A 216 -0.48 14.00 2.13
N ASP A 217 0.58 14.10 2.94
CA ASP A 217 0.65 13.45 4.25
C ASP A 217 -0.42 14.04 5.20
N GLN A 218 -0.56 15.37 5.24
CA GLN A 218 -1.62 16.01 6.04
C GLN A 218 -3.03 15.60 5.58
N ARG A 219 -3.29 15.54 4.27
CA ARG A 219 -4.57 15.03 3.73
C ARG A 219 -4.83 13.60 4.20
N ALA A 220 -3.83 12.73 4.05
CA ALA A 220 -3.93 11.33 4.39
C ALA A 220 -4.15 11.08 5.89
N GLU A 221 -3.52 11.86 6.77
CA GLU A 221 -3.57 11.66 8.22
C GLU A 221 -4.71 12.41 8.90
N GLN A 222 -5.06 13.60 8.41
CA GLN A 222 -5.94 14.53 9.11
C GLN A 222 -7.31 14.70 8.46
N GLU A 223 -7.41 14.45 7.15
CA GLU A 223 -8.61 14.66 6.36
C GLU A 223 -9.18 13.34 5.79
N THR A 224 -8.81 12.21 6.39
CA THR A 224 -9.47 10.91 6.18
C THR A 224 -9.97 10.34 7.50
N ASP A 225 -11.06 9.57 7.43
CA ASP A 225 -11.54 8.84 8.59
C ASP A 225 -10.59 7.70 8.97
N GLN A 226 -10.02 7.79 10.17
CA GLN A 226 -9.09 6.81 10.74
C GLN A 226 -9.83 5.69 11.49
N SER A 227 -11.15 5.66 11.42
CA SER A 227 -11.97 4.57 11.95
C SER A 227 -12.04 3.37 10.98
N GLY A 228 -12.52 2.24 11.49
CA GLY A 228 -12.69 1.02 10.69
C GLY A 228 -11.38 0.30 10.34
N THR A 229 -11.53 -0.87 9.72
CA THR A 229 -10.39 -1.76 9.40
C THR A 229 -9.70 -1.37 8.10
N LEU A 230 -10.32 -0.54 7.24
CA LEU A 230 -9.78 -0.06 5.96
C LEU A 230 -8.99 1.25 6.06
N ARG A 231 -8.90 1.87 7.24
CA ARG A 231 -8.26 3.19 7.45
C ARG A 231 -6.90 3.35 6.77
N ALA A 232 -6.05 2.32 6.82
CA ALA A 232 -4.71 2.37 6.24
C ALA A 232 -4.74 2.42 4.71
N ALA A 233 -5.69 1.70 4.09
CA ALA A 233 -5.89 1.72 2.65
C ALA A 233 -6.45 3.08 2.20
N ILE A 234 -7.46 3.61 2.91
CA ILE A 234 -8.09 4.91 2.60
C ILE A 234 -7.07 6.05 2.74
N SER A 235 -6.31 6.07 3.83
CA SER A 235 -5.24 7.07 4.04
C SER A 235 -4.17 7.00 2.95
N SER A 236 -3.75 5.78 2.56
CA SER A 236 -2.81 5.59 1.46
C SER A 236 -3.37 6.11 0.13
N GLU A 237 -4.64 5.81 -0.18
CA GLU A 237 -5.30 6.27 -1.40
C GLU A 237 -5.40 7.79 -1.47
N ALA A 238 -5.78 8.46 -0.37
CA ALA A 238 -5.83 9.91 -0.29
C ALA A 238 -4.45 10.55 -0.55
N ARG A 239 -3.38 9.97 0.01
CA ARG A 239 -2.00 10.40 -0.26
C ARG A 239 -1.64 10.22 -1.73
N SER A 240 -1.90 9.03 -2.29
CA SER A 240 -1.54 8.68 -3.67
C SER A 240 -2.29 9.54 -4.69
N ALA A 241 -3.54 9.89 -4.43
CA ALA A 241 -4.34 10.75 -5.31
C ALA A 241 -3.69 12.12 -5.54
N GLU A 242 -3.17 12.76 -4.49
CA GLU A 242 -2.46 14.05 -4.60
C GLU A 242 -1.17 13.92 -5.41
N LEU A 243 -0.40 12.86 -5.16
CA LEU A 243 0.86 12.63 -5.87
C LEU A 243 0.66 12.31 -7.35
N ASP A 244 -0.36 11.53 -7.68
CA ASP A 244 -0.71 11.21 -9.05
C ASP A 244 -1.25 12.43 -9.79
N LEU A 245 -2.03 13.27 -9.12
CA LEU A 245 -2.53 14.51 -9.69
C LEU A 245 -1.38 15.46 -10.01
N PHE A 246 -0.42 15.62 -9.09
CA PHE A 246 0.80 16.39 -9.34
C PHE A 246 1.58 15.89 -10.56
N ALA A 247 1.80 14.58 -10.66
CA ALA A 247 2.55 14.02 -11.78
C ALA A 247 1.83 14.22 -13.12
N ARG A 248 0.50 14.15 -13.13
CA ARG A 248 -0.33 14.49 -14.29
C ARG A 248 -0.22 15.97 -14.65
N ASP A 249 -0.33 16.87 -13.67
CA ASP A 249 -0.22 18.32 -13.91
C ASP A 249 1.12 18.70 -14.52
N LEU A 250 2.21 18.11 -14.01
CA LEU A 250 3.53 18.37 -14.54
C LEU A 250 3.66 17.87 -15.99
N GLN A 251 3.15 16.66 -16.26
CA GLN A 251 3.13 16.12 -17.62
C GLN A 251 2.27 16.97 -18.57
N ASP A 252 1.17 17.52 -18.09
CA ASP A 252 0.26 18.37 -18.88
C ASP A 252 0.89 19.73 -19.17
N ALA A 253 1.51 20.35 -18.17
CA ALA A 253 2.23 21.60 -18.32
C ALA A 253 3.40 21.48 -19.32
N GLU A 254 4.16 20.38 -19.28
CA GLU A 254 5.22 20.10 -20.28
C GLU A 254 4.67 19.90 -21.70
N LYS A 255 3.40 19.50 -21.84
CA LYS A 255 2.70 19.42 -23.13
C LYS A 255 2.03 20.75 -23.52
N GLY A 256 2.29 21.84 -22.80
CA GLY A 256 1.68 23.15 -23.04
C GLY A 256 0.22 23.25 -22.58
N ARG A 257 -0.31 22.24 -21.88
CA ARG A 257 -1.64 22.27 -21.26
C ARG A 257 -1.54 22.91 -19.88
N VAL A 258 -1.34 24.22 -19.90
CA VAL A 258 -1.19 25.07 -18.71
C VAL A 258 -2.51 25.77 -18.35
N PRO A 259 -2.72 26.14 -17.06
CA PRO A 259 -3.95 26.80 -16.65
C PRO A 259 -4.15 28.17 -17.33
N ARG A 260 -5.40 28.48 -17.66
CA ARG A 260 -5.80 29.71 -18.37
C ARG A 260 -6.89 30.48 -17.62
N TYR A 261 -6.63 30.80 -16.35
CA TYR A 261 -7.54 31.63 -15.56
C TYR A 261 -7.11 33.08 -15.59
N THR A 262 -8.09 33.98 -15.49
CA THR A 262 -7.90 35.41 -15.28
C THR A 262 -7.74 35.73 -13.79
N ALA A 263 -7.16 36.90 -13.49
CA ALA A 263 -7.07 37.40 -12.12
C ALA A 263 -8.45 37.52 -11.43
N ARG A 264 -9.50 37.88 -12.18
CA ARG A 264 -10.88 37.94 -11.67
C ARG A 264 -11.41 36.56 -11.27
N GLN A 265 -11.18 35.54 -12.09
CA GLN A 265 -11.57 34.17 -11.76
C GLN A 265 -10.83 33.65 -10.53
N PHE A 266 -9.53 33.92 -10.40
CA PHE A 266 -8.79 33.60 -9.19
C PHE A 266 -9.41 34.25 -7.94
N ALA A 267 -9.69 35.55 -7.98
CA ALA A 267 -10.29 36.26 -6.85
C ALA A 267 -11.67 35.69 -6.44
N GLN A 268 -12.47 35.24 -7.42
CA GLN A 268 -13.75 34.58 -7.16
C GLN A 268 -13.58 33.22 -6.48
N LEU A 269 -12.64 32.41 -6.97
CA LEU A 269 -12.33 31.10 -6.38
C LEU A 269 -11.76 31.24 -4.97
N ASP A 270 -10.83 32.17 -4.76
CA ASP A 270 -10.23 32.40 -3.44
C ASP A 270 -11.28 32.84 -2.42
N LYS A 271 -12.18 33.77 -2.80
CA LYS A 271 -13.33 34.16 -1.97
C LYS A 271 -14.23 32.97 -1.64
N LYS A 272 -14.52 32.10 -2.62
CA LYS A 272 -15.36 30.90 -2.43
C LYS A 272 -14.70 29.92 -1.45
N MET A 273 -13.42 29.62 -1.64
CA MET A 273 -12.67 28.71 -0.77
C MET A 273 -12.62 29.24 0.67
N ASN A 274 -12.30 30.53 0.86
CA ASN A 274 -12.27 31.14 2.18
C ASN A 274 -13.64 31.09 2.88
N ALA A 275 -14.72 31.38 2.14
CA ALA A 275 -16.07 31.29 2.70
C ALA A 275 -16.43 29.85 3.12
N MET A 276 -16.04 28.85 2.34
CA MET A 276 -16.25 27.43 2.67
C MET A 276 -15.44 27.01 3.90
N TYR A 277 -14.14 27.34 3.93
CA TYR A 277 -13.29 27.08 5.07
C TYR A 277 -13.85 27.71 6.36
N VAL A 278 -14.28 28.97 6.32
CA VAL A 278 -14.89 29.64 7.49
C VAL A 278 -16.16 28.92 7.94
N ARG A 279 -17.04 28.53 7.02
CA ARG A 279 -18.25 27.74 7.37
C ARG A 279 -17.90 26.42 8.05
N LEU A 280 -16.91 25.69 7.55
CA LEU A 280 -16.45 24.44 8.16
C LEU A 280 -15.91 24.67 9.58
N MET A 281 -15.11 25.71 9.79
CA MET A 281 -14.57 26.03 11.11
C MET A 281 -15.65 26.45 12.11
N GLN A 282 -16.73 27.07 11.63
CA GLN A 282 -17.87 27.52 12.44
C GLN A 282 -18.93 26.44 12.67
N ARG A 283 -18.83 25.27 12.01
CA ARG A 283 -19.80 24.18 12.16
C ARG A 283 -19.81 23.67 13.60
N SER A 284 -20.99 23.53 14.18
CA SER A 284 -21.20 22.87 15.48
C SER A 284 -21.72 21.45 15.23
N THR A 285 -21.23 20.46 15.98
CA THR A 285 -21.78 19.10 15.95
C THR A 285 -22.77 18.91 17.10
N ALA A 286 -23.67 17.94 16.98
CA ALA A 286 -24.74 17.67 17.95
C ALA A 286 -24.25 17.29 19.36
N HIS A 287 -22.93 17.06 19.54
CA HIS A 287 -22.32 16.69 20.82
C HIS A 287 -21.41 17.79 21.37
N ASP A 288 -21.41 18.99 20.75
CA ASP A 288 -20.64 20.18 21.15
C ASP A 288 -19.14 19.94 21.40
N ALA A 289 -18.57 18.86 20.86
CA ALA A 289 -17.14 18.64 20.86
C ALA A 289 -16.49 19.69 19.93
N PRO A 290 -15.72 20.67 20.45
CA PRO A 290 -15.38 21.88 19.69
C PRO A 290 -14.62 21.62 18.39
N GLN A 291 -13.95 20.47 18.30
CA GLN A 291 -13.06 20.07 17.21
C GLN A 291 -13.68 19.13 16.19
N GLU A 292 -14.86 18.58 16.44
CA GLU A 292 -15.49 17.65 15.52
C GLU A 292 -16.09 18.36 14.30
N LEU A 293 -16.05 17.66 13.16
CA LEU A 293 -16.71 18.09 11.93
C LEU A 293 -17.92 17.23 11.55
N GLY A 294 -18.16 16.12 12.26
CA GLY A 294 -19.22 15.16 11.95
C GLY A 294 -18.87 14.16 10.84
N PHE A 295 -17.59 14.06 10.47
CA PHE A 295 -17.09 13.18 9.40
C PHE A 295 -16.06 12.20 9.95
N GLY A 296 -16.52 11.09 10.54
CA GLY A 296 -15.63 10.10 11.14
C GLY A 296 -14.70 10.74 12.17
N THR A 297 -13.40 10.48 12.07
CA THR A 297 -12.37 11.08 12.95
C THR A 297 -11.80 12.42 12.47
N VAL A 298 -12.32 13.03 11.40
CA VAL A 298 -11.78 14.29 10.86
C VAL A 298 -12.10 15.47 11.79
N THR A 299 -11.08 16.29 12.08
CA THR A 299 -11.17 17.42 13.03
C THR A 299 -10.94 18.77 12.36
N LYS A 300 -11.45 19.84 12.98
CA LYS A 300 -11.20 21.22 12.55
C LYS A 300 -9.72 21.58 12.59
N ASP A 301 -9.00 21.15 13.62
CA ASP A 301 -7.55 21.33 13.72
C ASP A 301 -6.81 20.59 12.60
N GLY A 302 -7.24 19.37 12.26
CA GLY A 302 -6.72 18.60 11.12
C GLY A 302 -6.93 19.30 9.77
N VAL A 303 -8.14 19.81 9.52
CA VAL A 303 -8.45 20.60 8.31
C VAL A 303 -7.62 21.90 8.27
N ARG A 304 -7.39 22.55 9.42
CA ARG A 304 -6.54 23.75 9.51
C ARG A 304 -5.09 23.44 9.18
N ALA A 305 -4.52 22.40 9.78
CA ALA A 305 -3.14 21.98 9.52
C ALA A 305 -2.95 21.66 8.03
N THR A 306 -3.90 20.93 7.44
CA THR A 306 -3.83 20.59 6.02
C THR A 306 -4.04 21.79 5.10
N GLN A 307 -4.91 22.75 5.47
CA GLN A 307 -5.07 24.01 4.73
C GLN A 307 -3.77 24.82 4.71
N LEU A 308 -3.00 24.83 5.79
CA LEU A 308 -1.69 25.50 5.85
C LEU A 308 -0.66 24.81 4.96
N ALA A 309 -0.58 23.47 4.99
CA ALA A 309 0.29 22.70 4.10
C ALA A 309 -0.10 22.91 2.62
N TRP A 310 -1.39 22.96 2.32
CA TRP A 310 -1.90 23.27 0.98
C TRP A 310 -1.48 24.66 0.49
N LEU A 311 -1.51 25.69 1.34
CA LEU A 311 -1.04 27.03 0.98
C LEU A 311 0.45 27.03 0.59
N ALA A 312 1.28 26.32 1.35
CA ALA A 312 2.69 26.16 1.04
C ALA A 312 2.91 25.43 -0.29
N TYR A 313 2.17 24.34 -0.54
CA TYR A 313 2.16 23.62 -1.81
C TYR A 313 1.75 24.51 -2.99
N ARG A 314 0.67 25.31 -2.83
CA ARG A 314 0.20 26.26 -3.84
C ARG A 314 1.26 27.29 -4.19
N ASP A 315 1.92 27.85 -3.20
CA ASP A 315 2.92 28.89 -3.42
C ASP A 315 4.22 28.31 -4.01
N ALA A 316 4.60 27.08 -3.66
CA ALA A 316 5.69 26.36 -4.32
C ALA A 316 5.39 26.07 -5.81
N TRP A 317 4.12 25.79 -6.16
CA TRP A 317 3.71 25.63 -7.55
C TRP A 317 3.87 26.92 -8.34
N VAL A 318 3.56 28.06 -7.74
CA VAL A 318 3.76 29.38 -8.36
C VAL A 318 5.24 29.66 -8.57
N ALA A 319 6.10 29.29 -7.62
CA ALA A 319 7.55 29.42 -7.76
C ALA A 319 8.11 28.56 -8.90
N LEU A 320 7.67 27.29 -9.01
CA LEU A 320 8.01 26.46 -10.16
C LEU A 320 7.46 27.05 -11.47
N GLY A 321 6.23 27.56 -11.44
CA GLY A 321 5.58 28.25 -12.55
C GLY A 321 6.43 29.39 -13.11
N ALA A 322 6.96 30.24 -12.23
CA ALA A 322 7.85 31.33 -12.62
C ALA A 322 9.19 30.83 -13.22
N ALA A 323 9.73 29.73 -12.71
CA ALA A 323 11.01 29.18 -13.15
C ALA A 323 10.93 28.40 -14.48
N ARG A 324 9.85 27.64 -14.69
CA ARG A 324 9.69 26.71 -15.82
C ARG A 324 8.70 27.19 -16.88
N TYR A 325 7.65 27.91 -16.47
CA TYR A 325 6.53 28.29 -17.33
C TYR A 325 6.28 29.82 -17.28
N PRO A 326 7.26 30.67 -17.64
CA PRO A 326 7.20 32.12 -17.41
C PRO A 326 6.05 32.83 -18.17
N GLY A 327 5.49 32.21 -19.21
CA GLY A 327 4.32 32.72 -19.93
C GLY A 327 2.99 32.51 -19.20
N VAL A 328 2.97 31.80 -18.07
CA VAL A 328 1.77 31.52 -17.28
C VAL A 328 1.75 32.40 -16.04
N ALA A 329 0.73 33.25 -15.94
CA ALA A 329 0.62 34.15 -14.81
C ALA A 329 0.39 33.40 -13.49
N ALA A 330 0.96 33.90 -12.39
CA ALA A 330 0.83 33.29 -11.05
C ALA A 330 -0.62 33.03 -10.63
N HIS A 331 -1.55 33.92 -10.97
CA HIS A 331 -2.97 33.77 -10.64
C HIS A 331 -3.62 32.57 -11.34
N ALA A 332 -3.10 32.13 -12.49
CA ALA A 332 -3.63 30.97 -13.20
C ALA A 332 -3.32 29.66 -12.45
N TRP A 333 -2.10 29.52 -11.94
CA TRP A 333 -1.71 28.40 -11.08
C TRP A 333 -2.50 28.40 -9.77
N LYS A 334 -2.60 29.56 -9.11
CA LYS A 334 -3.38 29.70 -7.86
C LYS A 334 -4.85 29.34 -8.08
N ALA A 335 -5.47 29.81 -9.16
CA ALA A 335 -6.87 29.50 -9.48
C ALA A 335 -7.11 27.99 -9.65
N LEU A 336 -6.28 27.30 -10.43
CA LEU A 336 -6.39 25.85 -10.63
C LEU A 336 -6.35 25.10 -9.29
N LEU A 337 -5.36 25.40 -8.45
CA LEU A 337 -5.17 24.73 -7.17
C LEU A 337 -6.27 25.09 -6.17
N THR A 338 -6.74 26.35 -6.16
CA THR A 338 -7.86 26.79 -5.31
C THR A 338 -9.16 26.08 -5.70
N GLN A 339 -9.42 25.89 -6.99
CA GLN A 339 -10.61 25.16 -7.44
C GLN A 339 -10.62 23.73 -6.87
N ARG A 340 -9.49 23.03 -6.92
CA ARG A 340 -9.38 21.66 -6.38
C ARG A 340 -9.51 21.62 -4.87
N ARG A 341 -8.94 22.60 -4.17
CA ARG A 341 -9.10 22.68 -2.72
C ARG A 341 -10.55 22.92 -2.30
N ILE A 342 -11.33 23.66 -3.10
CA ILE A 342 -12.77 23.80 -2.88
C ILE A 342 -13.48 22.45 -3.02
N GLU A 343 -13.11 21.63 -4.02
CA GLU A 343 -13.69 20.29 -4.21
C GLU A 343 -13.39 19.40 -3.00
N GLN A 344 -12.15 19.41 -2.50
CA GLN A 344 -11.75 18.66 -1.29
C GLN A 344 -12.47 19.14 -0.03
N LEU A 345 -12.59 20.46 0.18
CA LEU A 345 -13.30 20.99 1.36
C LEU A 345 -14.80 20.70 1.30
N ALA A 346 -15.38 20.57 0.11
CA ALA A 346 -16.80 20.23 -0.08
C ALA A 346 -17.13 18.79 0.36
N GLU A 347 -16.13 17.91 0.47
CA GLU A 347 -16.28 16.55 1.04
C GLU A 347 -16.82 16.59 2.48
N PHE A 348 -16.61 17.70 3.19
CA PHE A 348 -17.06 17.92 4.57
C PHE A 348 -18.28 18.83 4.67
N GLU A 349 -18.97 19.12 3.57
CA GLU A 349 -20.18 19.95 3.60
C GLU A 349 -21.49 19.16 3.78
N SER A 350 -21.48 17.84 3.65
CA SER A 350 -22.66 16.97 3.81
C SER A 350 -23.33 17.01 5.18
#